data_AF-A0A6M8VJM1-F1
#
_entry.id   AF-A0A6M8VJM1-F1
#
_cell.length_a   1.000
_cell.length_b   1.000
_cell.length_c   1.000
_cell.angle_alpha   90.00
_cell.angle_beta   90.00
_cell.angle_gamma   90.00
#
_symmetry.space_group_name_H-M   'P 1'
#
loop_
_entity.id
_entity.type
_entity.pdbx_description
1 polymer ?
#
loop_
_entity_poly.entity_id
_entity_poly.type
_entity_poly.pdbx_seq_one_letter_code
_entity_poly.pdbx_strand_id
1 'polypeptide(L)' 'MKVRDILRKLKEDGWYHHSTRGSHRQFKHPSKPGRVTVPGKPGDDLTVGTVDSIYKQAGWK' A
#
# COMPACT_ATOMS: atom_id res chain seq x y z
N MET A 1 -0.08 -11.20 6.29
CA MET A 1 0.53 -10.73 5.03
C MET A 1 1.55 -9.67 5.38
N LYS A 2 2.77 -9.74 4.86
CA LYS A 2 3.81 -8.79 5.26
C LYS A 2 3.72 -7.50 4.46
N VAL A 3 4.16 -6.40 5.07
CA VAL A 3 4.25 -5.09 4.42
C VAL A 3 5.04 -5.19 3.11
N ARG A 4 6.17 -5.91 3.08
CA ARG A 4 6.96 -6.11 1.85
C ARG A 4 6.18 -6.70 0.68
N ASP A 5 5.21 -7.58 0.96
CA ASP A 5 4.42 -8.24 -0.08
C ASP A 5 3.44 -7.26 -0.72
N ILE A 6 2.80 -6.42 0.11
CA ILE A 6 1.97 -5.30 -0.36
C ILE A 6 2.78 -4.31 -1.19
N LEU A 7 3.97 -3.91 -0.71
CA LEU A 7 4.82 -2.95 -1.42
C LEU A 7 5.22 -3.48 -2.81
N ARG A 8 5.55 -4.77 -2.92
CA ARG A 8 5.85 -5.42 -4.19
C ARG A 8 4.63 -5.43 -5.11
N LYS A 9 3.47 -5.85 -4.61
CA LYS A 9 2.23 -5.89 -5.37
C LYS A 9 1.81 -4.51 -5.88
N LEU A 10 1.96 -3.47 -5.06
CA LEU A 10 1.68 -2.08 -5.44
C LEU A 10 2.59 -1.64 -6.59
N LYS A 11 3.89 -1.94 -6.49
CA LYS A 11 4.86 -1.62 -7.54
C LYS A 11 4.54 -2.34 -8.85
N GLU A 12 4.18 -3.63 -8.79
CA GLU A 12 3.78 -4.44 -9.95
C GLU A 12 2.48 -3.91 -10.60
N ASP A 13 1.53 -3.43 -9.80
CA ASP A 13 0.29 -2.80 -10.27
C ASP A 13 0.47 -1.33 -10.72
N GLY A 14 1.70 -0.81 -10.77
CA GLY A 14 2.00 0.53 -11.28
C GLY A 14 1.81 1.67 -10.27
N TRP A 15 1.60 1.36 -8.98
CA TRP A 15 1.64 2.37 -7.93
C TRP A 15 3.07 2.79 -7.63
N TYR A 16 3.28 4.11 -7.54
CA TYR A 16 4.57 4.70 -7.17
C TYR A 16 4.50 5.36 -5.80
N HIS A 17 5.63 5.32 -5.10
CA HIS A 17 5.77 6.01 -3.83
C HIS A 17 5.72 7.53 -4.04
N HIS A 18 4.82 8.20 -3.31
CA HIS A 18 4.65 9.64 -3.42
C HIS A 18 5.29 10.39 -2.24
N SER A 19 5.06 9.92 -1.03
CA SER A 19 5.61 10.56 0.18
C SER A 19 5.61 9.59 1.35
N THR A 20 6.44 9.85 2.36
CA THR A 20 6.42 9.15 3.64
C THR A 20 6.20 10.16 4.75
N ARG A 21 5.29 9.87 5.68
CA ARG A 21 5.16 10.62 6.93
C ARG A 21 5.23 9.63 8.10
N GLY A 22 6.27 9.75 8.92
CA GLY A 22 6.57 8.78 9.97
C GLY A 22 6.75 7.37 9.39
N SER A 23 6.02 6.40 9.94
CA SER A 23 6.04 5.00 9.49
C SER A 23 5.07 4.70 8.34
N HIS A 24 4.38 5.70 7.78
CA HIS A 24 3.36 5.50 6.75
C HIS A 24 3.86 5.94 5.38
N ARG A 25 3.78 5.03 4.41
CA ARG A 25 4.11 5.28 3.01
C ARG A 25 2.84 5.55 2.23
N GLN A 26 2.83 6.64 1.48
CA GLN A 26 1.72 7.04 0.61
C GLN A 26 2.07 6.73 -0.84
N PHE A 27 1.17 6.04 -1.53
CA PHE A 27 1.31 5.65 -2.92
C PHE A 27 0.27 6.33 -3.81
N LYS A 28 0.65 6.62 -5.05
CA LYS A 28 -0.23 7.15 -6.11
C LYS A 28 -0.15 6.26 -7.34
N HIS A 29 -1.20 6.29 -8.14
CA HIS A 29 -1.25 5.64 -9.45
C HIS A 29 -1.42 6.72 -10.53
N PRO A 30 -0.79 6.60 -11.71
CA PRO A 30 -0.94 7.58 -12.78
C PRO A 30 -2.37 7.67 -13.35
N SER A 31 -3.10 6.53 -13.38
CA SER A 31 -4.45 6.46 -13.95
C SER A 31 -5.57 6.12 -12.97
N LYS A 32 -5.26 5.63 -11.75
CA LYS A 32 -6.30 5.25 -10.76
C LYS A 32 -6.45 6.41 -9.77
N PRO A 33 -7.69 6.83 -9.46
CA PRO A 33 -7.91 7.90 -8.50
C PRO A 33 -7.58 7.44 -7.08
N GLY A 34 -7.25 8.40 -6.21
CA GLY A 34 -7.00 8.16 -4.80
C GLY A 34 -5.53 7.94 -4.45
N ARG A 35 -5.31 7.46 -3.22
CA ARG A 35 -3.99 7.16 -2.65
C ARG A 35 -4.09 5.88 -1.82
N VAL A 36 -3.04 5.08 -1.84
CA VAL A 36 -2.91 3.91 -0.97
C VAL A 36 -1.96 4.25 0.17
N THR A 37 -2.40 4.02 1.40
CA THR A 37 -1.57 4.19 2.60
C THR A 37 -1.09 2.83 3.10
N VAL A 38 0.22 2.64 3.20
CA VAL A 38 0.82 1.43 3.77
C VAL A 38 1.55 1.78 5.07
N PRO A 39 1.07 1.35 6.24
CA PRO A 39 1.76 1.54 7.50
C PRO A 39 2.89 0.50 7.69
N GLY A 40 3.86 0.84 8.54
CA GLY A 40 4.82 -0.12 9.08
C GLY A 40 6.09 -0.33 8.24
N LYS A 41 7.00 -1.11 8.82
CA LYS A 41 8.28 -1.50 8.22
C LYS A 41 8.08 -2.73 7.34
N PRO A 42 8.92 -2.96 6.31
CA PRO A 42 8.73 -4.06 5.37
C PRO A 42 8.66 -5.47 6.00
N GLY A 43 9.27 -5.65 7.18
CA GLY A 43 9.25 -6.91 7.92
C GLY A 43 7.99 -7.16 8.74
N ASP A 44 7.17 -6.13 8.96
CA ASP A 44 5.99 -6.20 9.82
C ASP A 44 4.85 -6.96 9.15
N ASP A 45 4.04 -7.62 9.98
CA ASP A 45 2.79 -8.26 9.56
C ASP A 45 1.62 -7.28 9.65
N LEU A 46 0.83 -7.23 8.59
CA LEU A 46 -0.39 -6.44 8.53
C LEU A 46 -1.56 -7.23 9.10
N THR A 47 -2.40 -6.57 9.91
CA THR A 47 -3.68 -7.12 10.35
C THR A 47 -4.66 -7.20 9.19
N VAL A 48 -5.62 -8.11 9.27
CA VAL A 48 -6.60 -8.38 8.19
C VAL A 48 -7.33 -7.09 7.78
N GLY A 49 -7.79 -6.28 8.74
CA GLY A 49 -8.46 -5.01 8.44
C GLY A 49 -7.57 -3.99 7.72
N THR A 50 -6.27 -3.97 7.98
CA THR A 50 -5.33 -3.12 7.25
C THR A 50 -5.12 -3.62 5.82
N VAL A 51 -5.01 -4.93 5.62
CA VAL A 51 -4.93 -5.53 4.28
C VAL A 51 -6.18 -5.19 3.48
N ASP A 52 -7.37 -5.39 4.04
CA ASP A 52 -8.64 -5.10 3.38
C ASP A 52 -8.78 -3.62 3.02
N SER A 53 -8.33 -2.72 3.91
CA SER A 53 -8.33 -1.28 3.64
C SER A 53 -7.41 -0.93 2.47
N ILE A 54 -6.21 -1.51 2.43
CA ILE A 54 -5.25 -1.31 1.34
C ILE A 54 -5.82 -1.86 0.02
N TYR A 55 -6.44 -3.05 0.05
CA TYR A 55 -7.04 -3.66 -1.13
C TYR A 55 -8.15 -2.78 -1.70
N LYS A 56 -9.05 -2.29 -0.85
CA LYS A 56 -10.11 -1.35 -1.25
C LYS A 56 -9.54 -0.07 -1.86
N GLN A 57 -8.50 0.52 -1.25
CA GLN A 57 -7.84 1.73 -1.78
C GLN A 57 -7.14 1.47 -3.12
N ALA A 58 -6.56 0.29 -3.30
CA ALA A 58 -5.86 -0.10 -4.53
C ALA A 58 -6.81 -0.58 -5.65
N GLY A 59 -8.10 -0.77 -5.35
CA GLY A 59 -9.08 -1.33 -6.26
C GLY A 59 -8.89 -2.83 -6.50
N TRP A 60 -8.27 -3.53 -5.54
CA TRP A 60 -8.10 -4.98 -5.56
C TRP A 60 -9.29 -5.65 -4.87
N LYS A 61 -9.64 -6.86 -5.34
CA LYS A 61 -10.65 -7.72 -4.71
C LYS A 61 -10.06 -8.50 -3.54
#